data_AF-A0A5A7S8K7-F1
#
_entry.id   AF-A0A5A7S8K7-F1
#
_cell.length_a   1.000
_cell.length_b   1.000
_cell.length_c   1.000
_cell.angle_alpha   90.00
_cell.angle_beta   90.00
_cell.angle_gamma   90.00
#
_symmetry.space_group_name_H-M   'P 1'
#
loop_
_entity.id
_entity.type
_entity.pdbx_description
1 polymer ?
#
loop_
_entity_poly.entity_id
_entity_poly.type
_entity_poly.pdbx_seq_one_letter_code
_entity_poly.pdbx_strand_id
1 'polypeptide(L)'
;MPLVDRESYAWSSGGVNGYFFTTPSGLWRCAILSDSAQGGADDRMAGCQPKTSVPLDVAGAPDVPDHFTSNPVRPNAILVNTTDAARFASLSQALFWRFDESTPVLPYGQALSASGFTCNVQTTGVSCRSDASGKGFQFSTGGFDFNYAEAKPVGASTGSDAVPSAPAAAPSAVQPVLGRIWGPAQEGYGQVLPQLIFDGGGPTGAVRDLVWQSWGGDQAMATGTAIDATMPGVGSDRLAPANVVAYDLGDCDGTFMYKSVVWFFPKNGETFESARPRGIHPCDERPYGVSPTSDTSSAASCGMVTAADGIERQVFTKGPVSCADGMPLVQATYPALYDKPMDGKQIGQWDCGVVPAGARIFLCNNHDAGAQVFMYR
;
A
#
# COMPACT_ATOMS: atom_id res chain seq x y z
N MET A 1 -23.40 -11.42 -16.12
CA MET A 1 -22.03 -10.97 -15.85
C MET A 1 -21.09 -12.15 -16.02
N PRO A 2 -19.91 -12.01 -16.66
CA PRO A 2 -18.95 -13.10 -16.74
C PRO A 2 -18.41 -13.43 -15.34
N LEU A 3 -18.44 -14.71 -14.99
CA LEU A 3 -17.87 -15.23 -13.76
C LEU A 3 -16.46 -15.71 -14.03
N VAL A 4 -15.52 -15.33 -13.18
CA VAL A 4 -14.18 -15.90 -13.19
C VAL A 4 -14.20 -17.33 -12.64
N ASP A 5 -13.19 -18.12 -12.98
CA ASP A 5 -12.95 -19.39 -12.30
C ASP A 5 -12.56 -19.10 -10.84
N ARG A 6 -13.36 -19.59 -9.89
CA ARG A 6 -13.14 -19.29 -8.47
C ARG A 6 -11.87 -19.95 -7.93
N GLU A 7 -11.44 -21.08 -8.50
CA GLU A 7 -10.32 -21.85 -7.94
C GLU A 7 -8.99 -21.08 -8.07
N SER A 8 -8.85 -20.21 -9.07
CA SER A 8 -7.69 -19.31 -9.18
C SER A 8 -7.62 -18.24 -8.07
N TYR A 9 -8.71 -18.06 -7.31
CA TYR A 9 -8.82 -17.11 -6.20
C TYR A 9 -8.73 -17.79 -4.83
N ALA A 10 -8.80 -19.12 -4.78
CA ALA A 10 -8.79 -19.88 -3.53
C ALA A 10 -7.44 -19.76 -2.80
N TRP A 11 -7.52 -19.61 -1.48
CA TRP A 11 -6.35 -19.61 -0.61
C TRP A 11 -6.73 -20.00 0.82
N SER A 12 -5.84 -20.74 1.47
CA SER A 12 -5.97 -21.12 2.88
C SER A 12 -4.64 -21.01 3.61
N SER A 13 -4.65 -20.34 4.76
CA SER A 13 -3.50 -20.25 5.67
C SER A 13 -3.94 -19.77 7.04
N GLY A 14 -3.27 -20.24 8.10
CA GLY A 14 -3.42 -19.70 9.46
C GLY A 14 -4.85 -19.73 10.02
N GLY A 15 -5.69 -20.67 9.60
CA GLY A 15 -7.09 -20.78 10.05
C GLY A 15 -8.07 -19.85 9.31
N VAL A 16 -7.66 -19.19 8.23
CA VAL A 16 -8.54 -18.47 7.31
C VAL A 16 -8.62 -19.24 6.00
N ASN A 17 -9.83 -19.50 5.51
CA ASN A 17 -10.08 -20.16 4.24
C ASN A 17 -11.05 -19.34 3.40
N GLY A 18 -10.67 -19.01 2.17
CA GLY A 18 -11.52 -18.20 1.31
C GLY A 18 -10.98 -17.97 -0.09
N TYR A 19 -11.61 -17.02 -0.76
CA TYR A 19 -11.33 -16.63 -2.14
C TYR A 19 -11.00 -15.16 -2.17
N PHE A 20 -9.76 -14.82 -2.49
CA PHE A 20 -9.22 -13.48 -2.28
C PHE A 20 -8.89 -12.82 -3.60
N PHE A 21 -9.20 -11.54 -3.72
CA PHE A 21 -8.86 -10.74 -4.86
C PHE A 21 -8.42 -9.34 -4.47
N THR A 22 -7.66 -8.72 -5.36
CA THR A 22 -7.38 -7.28 -5.29
C THR A 22 -8.10 -6.60 -6.45
N THR A 23 -8.57 -5.37 -6.24
CA THR A 23 -9.13 -4.59 -7.34
C THR A 23 -8.06 -4.20 -8.35
N PRO A 24 -8.39 -3.92 -9.63
CA PRO A 24 -7.41 -3.45 -10.60
C PRO A 24 -6.74 -2.13 -10.18
N SER A 25 -7.46 -1.29 -9.40
CA SER A 25 -6.90 -0.07 -8.81
C SER A 25 -5.88 -0.32 -7.69
N GLY A 26 -5.80 -1.54 -7.16
CA GLY A 26 -4.95 -1.88 -6.02
C GLY A 26 -5.40 -1.30 -4.67
N LEU A 27 -6.45 -0.48 -4.63
CA LEU A 27 -6.92 0.19 -3.41
C LEU A 27 -7.49 -0.78 -2.38
N TRP A 28 -8.16 -1.84 -2.84
CA TRP A 28 -8.95 -2.72 -1.98
C TRP A 28 -8.47 -4.17 -2.07
N ARG A 29 -8.26 -4.77 -0.90
CA ARG A 29 -8.07 -6.20 -0.71
C ARG A 29 -9.40 -6.77 -0.26
N CYS A 30 -9.94 -7.69 -1.04
CA CYS A 30 -11.27 -8.24 -0.81
C CYS A 30 -11.20 -9.76 -0.75
N ALA A 31 -12.12 -10.36 0.00
CA ALA A 31 -12.25 -11.80 0.00
C ALA A 31 -13.68 -12.26 0.26
N ILE A 32 -13.95 -13.48 -0.19
CA ILE A 32 -15.08 -14.30 0.24
C ILE A 32 -14.53 -15.36 1.18
N LEU A 33 -14.77 -15.20 2.47
CA LEU A 33 -14.31 -16.12 3.51
C LEU A 33 -15.34 -17.22 3.71
N SER A 34 -14.91 -18.47 3.50
CA SER A 34 -15.67 -19.69 3.83
C SER A 34 -15.49 -20.14 5.27
N ASP A 35 -14.40 -19.70 5.90
CA ASP A 35 -14.11 -19.91 7.32
C ASP A 35 -13.23 -18.75 7.78
N SER A 36 -13.70 -18.03 8.80
CA SER A 36 -13.06 -16.82 9.31
C SER A 36 -12.69 -16.99 10.78
N ALA A 37 -11.54 -16.45 11.15
CA ALA A 37 -11.04 -16.47 12.53
C ALA A 37 -11.87 -15.62 13.52
N GLN A 38 -12.92 -14.90 13.07
CA GLN A 38 -13.80 -14.11 13.95
C GLN A 38 -14.88 -14.96 14.65
N GLY A 39 -15.31 -16.07 14.03
CA GLY A 39 -16.41 -16.91 14.52
C GLY A 39 -17.79 -16.22 14.53
N GLY A 40 -18.80 -16.90 15.08
CA GLY A 40 -20.17 -16.38 15.23
C GLY A 40 -20.89 -16.16 13.89
N ALA A 41 -21.69 -15.10 13.79
CA ALA A 41 -22.39 -14.74 12.53
C ALA A 41 -21.41 -14.34 11.40
N ASP A 42 -20.17 -14.06 11.76
CA ASP A 42 -19.07 -13.66 10.87
C ASP A 42 -18.13 -14.84 10.55
N ASP A 43 -18.53 -16.09 10.78
CA ASP A 43 -17.74 -17.26 10.33
C ASP A 43 -17.56 -17.28 8.80
N ARG A 44 -18.53 -16.72 8.08
CA ARG A 44 -18.65 -16.70 6.64
C ARG A 44 -19.11 -15.33 6.19
N MET A 45 -18.29 -14.66 5.40
CA MET A 45 -18.52 -13.29 4.99
C MET A 45 -17.86 -12.97 3.67
N ALA A 46 -18.34 -11.93 3.00
CA ALA A 46 -17.63 -11.26 1.93
C ALA A 46 -17.37 -9.81 2.32
N GLY A 47 -16.18 -9.30 2.03
CA GLY A 47 -15.81 -7.96 2.44
C GLY A 47 -14.50 -7.48 1.85
N CYS A 48 -14.17 -6.24 2.17
CA CYS A 48 -12.95 -5.58 1.71
C CYS A 48 -12.30 -4.78 2.84
N GLN A 49 -10.98 -4.69 2.76
CA GLN A 49 -10.09 -3.85 3.55
C GLN A 49 -9.24 -2.96 2.62
N PRO A 50 -8.75 -1.81 3.10
CA PRO A 50 -7.76 -1.03 2.35
C PRO A 50 -6.49 -1.88 2.16
N LYS A 51 -5.69 -1.56 1.14
CA LYS A 51 -4.35 -2.17 0.93
C LYS A 51 -3.33 -1.77 2.02
N THR A 52 -3.70 -0.86 2.92
CA THR A 52 -2.86 -0.35 4.02
C THR A 52 -3.50 -0.65 5.37
N SER A 53 -2.76 -0.49 6.47
CA SER A 53 -3.26 -0.67 7.84
C SER A 53 -4.02 0.55 8.39
N VAL A 54 -4.45 1.46 7.51
CA VAL A 54 -5.18 2.68 7.87
C VAL A 54 -6.70 2.47 7.74
N PRO A 55 -7.52 3.43 8.18
CA PRO A 55 -8.96 3.35 7.98
C PRO A 55 -9.36 3.23 6.51
N LEU A 56 -10.48 2.57 6.27
CA LEU A 56 -11.13 2.43 4.98
C LEU A 56 -11.64 3.80 4.53
N ASP A 57 -10.92 4.44 3.60
CA ASP A 57 -11.19 5.80 3.16
C ASP A 57 -12.35 5.85 2.16
N VAL A 58 -13.57 5.86 2.72
CA VAL A 58 -14.85 5.90 1.99
C VAL A 58 -15.63 7.11 2.47
N ALA A 59 -15.93 8.03 1.56
CA ALA A 59 -16.69 9.24 1.88
C ALA A 59 -18.04 8.89 2.55
N GLY A 60 -18.32 9.54 3.68
CA GLY A 60 -19.56 9.36 4.43
C GLY A 60 -19.62 8.10 5.31
N ALA A 61 -18.56 7.28 5.36
CA ALA A 61 -18.54 6.12 6.26
C ALA A 61 -18.66 6.57 7.72
N PRO A 62 -19.58 5.98 8.52
CA PRO A 62 -19.73 6.32 9.93
C PRO A 62 -18.57 5.77 10.75
N ASP A 63 -18.31 6.39 11.91
CA ASP A 63 -17.49 5.75 12.93
C ASP A 63 -18.18 4.46 13.42
N VAL A 64 -17.37 3.46 13.73
CA VAL A 64 -17.81 2.15 14.22
C VAL A 64 -17.12 1.84 15.55
N PRO A 65 -17.70 0.99 16.40
CA PRO A 65 -17.02 0.55 17.61
C PRO A 65 -15.70 -0.16 17.27
N ASP A 66 -14.63 0.25 17.95
CA ASP A 66 -13.34 -0.42 17.90
C ASP A 66 -13.44 -1.86 18.42
N HIS A 67 -12.74 -2.80 17.78
CA HIS A 67 -12.83 -4.22 18.10
C HIS A 67 -12.46 -4.56 19.54
N PHE A 68 -11.53 -3.80 20.15
CA PHE A 68 -11.04 -4.09 21.51
C PHE A 68 -11.67 -3.18 22.55
N THR A 69 -11.74 -1.89 22.25
CA THR A 69 -12.11 -0.85 23.22
C THR A 69 -13.57 -0.44 23.12
N SER A 70 -14.28 -0.81 22.05
CA SER A 70 -15.63 -0.35 21.70
C SER A 70 -15.77 1.17 21.52
N ASN A 71 -14.66 1.92 21.55
CA ASN A 71 -14.65 3.36 21.30
C ASN A 71 -14.96 3.65 19.82
N PRO A 72 -15.59 4.77 19.48
CA PRO A 72 -15.82 5.14 18.09
C PRO A 72 -14.50 5.37 17.36
N VAL A 73 -14.29 4.64 16.25
CA VAL A 73 -13.14 4.77 15.36
C VAL A 73 -13.59 4.73 13.91
N ARG A 74 -12.78 5.29 13.01
CA ARG A 74 -13.01 5.12 11.57
C ARG A 74 -12.90 3.63 11.20
N PRO A 75 -13.81 3.11 10.37
CA PRO A 75 -13.82 1.70 10.03
C PRO A 75 -12.58 1.34 9.21
N ASN A 76 -12.15 0.09 9.27
CA ASN A 76 -11.10 -0.45 8.39
C ASN A 76 -11.64 -1.54 7.46
N ALA A 77 -12.92 -1.88 7.55
CA ALA A 77 -13.54 -2.87 6.69
C ALA A 77 -15.00 -2.53 6.36
N ILE A 78 -15.47 -3.04 5.22
CA ILE A 78 -16.88 -3.15 4.87
C ILE A 78 -17.15 -4.61 4.53
N LEU A 79 -18.22 -5.18 5.08
CA LEU A 79 -18.51 -6.60 4.95
C LEU A 79 -20.01 -6.91 5.01
N VAL A 80 -20.36 -8.08 4.50
CA VAL A 80 -21.68 -8.71 4.62
C VAL A 80 -21.48 -10.17 4.99
N ASN A 81 -22.24 -10.66 5.96
CA ASN A 81 -22.22 -12.06 6.37
C ASN A 81 -23.49 -12.78 5.86
N THR A 82 -23.72 -14.02 6.30
CA THR A 82 -24.82 -14.84 5.79
C THR A 82 -26.20 -14.35 6.25
N THR A 83 -26.31 -13.70 7.41
CA THR A 83 -27.59 -13.38 8.08
C THR A 83 -27.88 -11.87 8.18
N ASP A 84 -26.87 -11.09 8.53
CA ASP A 84 -26.98 -9.69 8.91
C ASP A 84 -26.95 -8.75 7.69
N ALA A 85 -27.26 -7.48 7.92
CA ALA A 85 -27.06 -6.44 6.92
C ALA A 85 -25.57 -6.18 6.68
N ALA A 86 -25.25 -5.70 5.49
CA ALA A 86 -23.93 -5.17 5.21
C ALA A 86 -23.61 -3.99 6.12
N ARG A 87 -22.35 -3.86 6.50
CA ARG A 87 -21.92 -2.86 7.49
C ARG A 87 -20.44 -2.55 7.38
N PHE A 88 -20.07 -1.39 7.91
CA PHE A 88 -18.68 -1.09 8.22
C PHE A 88 -18.28 -1.77 9.54
N ALA A 89 -16.99 -2.08 9.67
CA ALA A 89 -16.42 -2.67 10.87
C ALA A 89 -14.99 -2.17 11.14
N SER A 90 -14.60 -2.21 12.41
CA SER A 90 -13.20 -2.18 12.82
C SER A 90 -12.79 -3.62 13.14
N LEU A 91 -11.91 -4.19 12.32
CA LEU A 91 -11.38 -5.54 12.48
C LEU A 91 -9.96 -5.45 13.05
N SER A 92 -9.63 -6.31 14.01
CA SER A 92 -8.29 -6.38 14.62
C SER A 92 -7.20 -6.94 13.70
N GLN A 93 -7.58 -7.49 12.54
CA GLN A 93 -6.66 -8.16 11.62
C GLN A 93 -7.09 -7.98 10.16
N ALA A 94 -6.13 -8.20 9.26
CA ALA A 94 -6.29 -8.09 7.81
C ALA A 94 -6.98 -9.34 7.20
N LEU A 95 -8.22 -9.62 7.62
CA LEU A 95 -8.99 -10.80 7.22
C LEU A 95 -9.17 -10.97 5.71
N PHE A 96 -9.24 -9.87 4.96
CA PHE A 96 -9.50 -9.91 3.51
C PHE A 96 -8.23 -9.90 2.66
N TRP A 97 -7.07 -10.18 3.26
CA TRP A 97 -5.77 -10.15 2.62
C TRP A 97 -5.22 -11.58 2.46
N ARG A 98 -4.49 -11.82 1.36
CA ARG A 98 -3.51 -12.93 1.32
C ARG A 98 -2.15 -12.40 1.74
N PHE A 99 -1.46 -13.18 2.56
CA PHE A 99 -0.13 -12.82 3.07
C PHE A 99 1.01 -13.42 2.25
N ASP A 100 0.71 -14.19 1.20
CA ASP A 100 1.68 -14.76 0.26
C ASP A 100 2.00 -13.83 -0.93
N GLU A 101 1.49 -12.59 -0.89
CA GLU A 101 1.66 -11.55 -1.91
C GLU A 101 1.18 -11.92 -3.33
N SER A 102 0.51 -13.05 -3.49
CA SER A 102 0.05 -13.58 -4.79
C SER A 102 -1.44 -13.36 -5.05
N THR A 103 -2.04 -12.34 -4.41
CA THR A 103 -3.48 -12.10 -4.53
C THR A 103 -3.86 -11.79 -5.98
N PRO A 104 -4.69 -12.62 -6.63
CA PRO A 104 -5.09 -12.39 -8.01
C PRO A 104 -5.95 -11.13 -8.12
N VAL A 105 -5.89 -10.48 -9.29
CA VAL A 105 -6.75 -9.34 -9.59
C VAL A 105 -8.11 -9.86 -10.07
N LEU A 106 -9.20 -9.28 -9.55
CA LEU A 106 -10.53 -9.46 -10.16
C LEU A 106 -10.75 -8.32 -11.16
N PRO A 107 -10.76 -8.58 -12.49
CA PRO A 107 -10.81 -7.51 -13.48
C PRO A 107 -12.12 -6.71 -13.43
N TYR A 108 -12.10 -5.50 -13.97
CA TYR A 108 -13.31 -4.70 -14.13
C TYR A 108 -14.36 -5.44 -14.99
N GLY A 109 -15.63 -5.35 -14.58
CA GLY A 109 -16.76 -6.00 -15.24
C GLY A 109 -16.87 -7.50 -14.99
N GLN A 110 -16.01 -8.07 -14.12
CA GLN A 110 -16.03 -9.48 -13.73
C GLN A 110 -16.61 -9.66 -12.33
N ALA A 111 -17.09 -10.88 -12.06
CA ALA A 111 -17.45 -11.31 -10.73
C ALA A 111 -16.81 -12.61 -10.31
N LEU A 112 -16.62 -12.70 -9.00
CA LEU A 112 -16.25 -13.90 -8.28
C LEU A 112 -17.46 -14.33 -7.44
N SER A 113 -17.94 -15.55 -7.66
CA SER A 113 -18.99 -16.17 -6.85
C SER A 113 -18.44 -17.44 -6.21
N ALA A 114 -18.48 -17.48 -4.88
CA ALA A 114 -17.96 -18.59 -4.09
C ALA A 114 -18.65 -18.63 -2.72
N SER A 115 -18.71 -19.81 -2.10
CA SER A 115 -19.17 -19.96 -0.70
C SER A 115 -20.49 -19.26 -0.33
N GLY A 116 -21.42 -19.07 -1.28
CA GLY A 116 -22.71 -18.40 -1.07
C GLY A 116 -22.66 -16.87 -1.07
N PHE A 117 -21.57 -16.29 -1.58
CA PHE A 117 -21.42 -14.86 -1.79
C PHE A 117 -21.01 -14.57 -3.22
N THR A 118 -21.35 -13.38 -3.69
CA THR A 118 -20.93 -12.88 -4.99
C THR A 118 -20.35 -11.47 -4.84
N CYS A 119 -19.13 -11.27 -5.35
CA CYS A 119 -18.48 -9.97 -5.44
C CYS A 119 -18.18 -9.61 -6.90
N ASN A 120 -18.34 -8.34 -7.26
CA ASN A 120 -17.96 -7.80 -8.57
C ASN A 120 -17.14 -6.52 -8.44
N VAL A 121 -16.33 -6.25 -9.46
CA VAL A 121 -15.49 -5.04 -9.52
C VAL A 121 -15.85 -4.24 -10.77
N GLN A 122 -16.13 -2.96 -10.59
CA GLN A 122 -16.47 -2.00 -11.63
C GLN A 122 -15.52 -0.81 -11.56
N THR A 123 -15.46 -0.01 -12.62
CA THR A 123 -14.68 1.25 -12.60
C THR A 123 -15.21 2.22 -11.54
N THR A 124 -16.47 2.07 -11.15
CA THR A 124 -17.15 2.87 -10.13
C THR A 124 -17.03 2.31 -8.72
N GLY A 125 -16.41 1.14 -8.50
CA GLY A 125 -16.26 0.57 -7.16
C GLY A 125 -16.34 -0.95 -7.10
N VAL A 126 -16.48 -1.48 -5.88
CA VAL A 126 -16.66 -2.91 -5.60
C VAL A 126 -18.03 -3.13 -5.00
N SER A 127 -18.69 -4.22 -5.39
CA SER A 127 -19.96 -4.65 -4.77
C SER A 127 -19.87 -6.10 -4.32
N CYS A 128 -20.38 -6.42 -3.15
CA CYS A 128 -20.49 -7.80 -2.64
C CYS A 128 -21.86 -8.06 -2.03
N ARG A 129 -22.36 -9.29 -2.13
CA ARG A 129 -23.62 -9.73 -1.52
C ARG A 129 -23.54 -11.13 -0.95
N SER A 130 -24.43 -11.43 0.00
CA SER A 130 -24.84 -12.78 0.35
C SER A 130 -25.90 -13.25 -0.64
N ASP A 131 -25.66 -14.38 -1.31
CA ASP A 131 -26.62 -14.94 -2.29
C ASP A 131 -27.87 -15.50 -1.60
N ALA A 132 -27.78 -15.86 -0.31
CA ALA A 132 -28.89 -16.39 0.47
C ALA A 132 -29.87 -15.29 0.92
N SER A 133 -29.36 -14.16 1.39
CA SER A 133 -30.19 -13.08 1.92
C SER A 133 -30.47 -11.97 0.90
N GLY A 134 -29.71 -11.91 -0.19
CA GLY A 134 -29.74 -10.82 -1.17
C GLY A 134 -29.17 -9.49 -0.66
N LYS A 135 -28.81 -9.41 0.62
CA LYS A 135 -28.21 -8.22 1.24
C LYS A 135 -26.77 -8.09 0.77
N GLY A 136 -26.29 -6.85 0.65
CA GLY A 136 -24.95 -6.58 0.17
C GLY A 136 -24.58 -5.13 0.30
N PHE A 137 -23.53 -4.73 -0.39
CA PHE A 137 -23.07 -3.36 -0.46
C PHE A 137 -22.44 -3.08 -1.80
N GLN A 138 -22.27 -1.79 -2.09
CA GLN A 138 -21.35 -1.25 -3.06
C GLN A 138 -20.55 -0.11 -2.43
N PHE A 139 -19.28 0.05 -2.80
CA PHE A 139 -18.48 1.16 -2.29
C PHE A 139 -17.33 1.56 -3.23
N SER A 140 -16.88 2.78 -3.05
CA SER A 140 -15.69 3.39 -3.65
C SER A 140 -15.12 4.44 -2.69
N THR A 141 -14.04 5.12 -3.07
CA THR A 141 -13.57 6.29 -2.31
C THR A 141 -14.63 7.41 -2.26
N GLY A 142 -15.47 7.53 -3.30
CA GLY A 142 -16.51 8.55 -3.41
C GLY A 142 -17.80 8.27 -2.61
N GLY A 143 -17.91 7.12 -1.95
CA GLY A 143 -19.07 6.78 -1.10
C GLY A 143 -19.49 5.31 -1.19
N PHE A 144 -20.59 4.99 -0.52
CA PHE A 144 -21.12 3.63 -0.40
C PHE A 144 -22.65 3.60 -0.44
N ASP A 145 -23.20 2.41 -0.69
CA ASP A 145 -24.62 2.09 -0.53
C ASP A 145 -24.73 0.65 0.00
N PHE A 146 -25.68 0.37 0.89
CA PHE A 146 -25.92 -0.98 1.44
C PHE A 146 -26.87 -1.84 0.59
N ASN A 147 -26.98 -1.51 -0.70
CA ASN A 147 -27.54 -2.35 -1.73
C ASN A 147 -26.43 -2.84 -2.65
N TYR A 148 -26.60 -4.06 -3.15
CA TYR A 148 -25.68 -4.62 -4.13
C TYR A 148 -26.03 -4.11 -5.54
N ALA A 149 -25.04 -3.58 -6.26
CA ALA A 149 -25.16 -3.34 -7.69
C ALA A 149 -24.50 -4.47 -8.50
N GLU A 150 -25.26 -5.01 -9.45
CA GLU A 150 -24.70 -5.88 -10.50
C GLU A 150 -23.72 -5.12 -11.38
N ALA A 151 -22.65 -5.79 -11.84
CA ALA A 151 -21.75 -5.16 -12.79
C ALA A 151 -22.42 -4.99 -14.15
N LYS A 152 -22.34 -3.77 -14.68
CA LYS A 152 -22.75 -3.51 -16.06
C LYS A 152 -21.75 -4.17 -17.02
N PRO A 153 -22.19 -4.92 -18.05
CA PRO A 153 -21.27 -5.48 -19.04
C PRO A 153 -20.47 -4.38 -19.72
N VAL A 154 -19.14 -4.51 -19.73
CA VAL A 154 -18.25 -3.66 -20.53
C VAL A 154 -18.55 -3.97 -22.01
N GLY A 155 -19.35 -3.11 -22.65
CA GLY A 155 -19.74 -3.27 -24.06
C GLY A 155 -21.21 -3.03 -24.39
N ALA A 156 -22.09 -2.73 -23.42
CA ALA A 156 -23.48 -2.39 -23.71
C ALA A 156 -23.85 -0.99 -23.17
N SER A 157 -23.47 0.06 -23.92
CA SER A 157 -24.18 1.34 -23.88
C SER A 157 -25.07 1.44 -25.12
N THR A 158 -26.29 0.92 -25.03
CA THR A 158 -27.34 1.23 -26.00
C THR A 158 -28.21 2.36 -25.49
N GLY A 159 -28.01 3.53 -26.09
CA GLY A 159 -28.96 4.65 -26.21
C GLY A 159 -29.17 5.52 -24.96
N SER A 160 -29.42 6.83 -25.07
CA SER A 160 -29.48 7.72 -26.22
C SER A 160 -29.66 9.13 -25.63
N ASP A 161 -28.79 10.07 -25.98
CA ASP A 161 -29.18 11.46 -26.30
C ASP A 161 -27.97 12.14 -26.96
N ALA A 162 -28.22 12.66 -28.16
CA ALA A 162 -27.23 13.17 -29.09
C ALA A 162 -26.86 14.62 -28.81
N VAL A 163 -25.56 14.96 -28.87
CA VAL A 163 -25.03 16.32 -29.10
C VAL A 163 -23.67 16.17 -29.84
N PRO A 164 -23.31 17.07 -30.80
CA PRO A 164 -22.61 16.68 -32.02
C PRO A 164 -21.08 16.70 -31.96
N SER A 165 -20.51 16.03 -32.97
CA SER A 165 -19.09 15.89 -33.32
C SER A 165 -18.24 17.16 -33.12
N ALA A 166 -17.17 17.01 -32.34
CA ALA A 166 -15.99 17.89 -32.34
C ALA A 166 -14.80 17.14 -32.96
N PRO A 167 -13.84 17.84 -33.60
CA PRO A 167 -12.93 17.24 -34.57
C PRO A 167 -11.87 16.34 -33.93
N ALA A 168 -11.41 15.38 -34.72
CA ALA A 168 -10.46 14.32 -34.37
C ALA A 168 -9.30 14.82 -33.48
N ALA A 169 -9.27 14.31 -32.25
CA ALA A 169 -8.11 14.48 -31.37
C ALA A 169 -6.91 13.76 -31.99
N ALA A 170 -5.78 14.46 -32.02
CA ALA A 170 -4.46 13.91 -32.30
C ALA A 170 -4.19 12.68 -31.40
N PRO A 171 -3.30 11.75 -31.83
CA PRO A 171 -3.01 10.54 -31.05
C PRO A 171 -2.63 10.92 -29.62
N SER A 172 -3.32 10.32 -28.65
CA SER A 172 -3.06 10.49 -27.23
C SER A 172 -1.60 10.10 -26.97
N ALA A 173 -0.75 11.10 -26.71
CA ALA A 173 0.63 10.84 -26.29
C ALA A 173 0.59 9.99 -25.02
N VAL A 174 1.37 8.91 -25.00
CA VAL A 174 1.53 8.05 -23.80
C VAL A 174 2.01 8.95 -22.66
N GLN A 175 1.21 9.07 -21.60
CA GLN A 175 1.56 9.93 -20.47
C GLN A 175 2.60 9.21 -19.59
N PRO A 176 3.65 9.92 -19.14
CA PRO A 176 4.65 9.33 -18.28
C PRO A 176 4.08 9.06 -16.89
N VAL A 177 4.57 8.02 -16.23
CA VAL A 177 4.30 7.76 -14.81
C VAL A 177 5.34 8.44 -13.91
N LEU A 178 5.04 8.59 -12.62
CA LEU A 178 6.00 9.05 -11.63
C LEU A 178 6.92 7.89 -11.23
N GLY A 179 8.13 7.80 -11.78
CA GLY A 179 9.08 6.74 -11.42
C GLY A 179 8.53 5.30 -11.54
N ARG A 180 9.37 4.33 -11.19
CA ARG A 180 8.96 2.92 -11.03
C ARG A 180 8.80 2.60 -9.56
N ILE A 181 8.22 1.44 -9.28
CA ILE A 181 8.17 0.88 -7.93
C ILE A 181 9.43 0.02 -7.72
N TRP A 182 10.20 0.30 -6.67
CA TRP A 182 11.40 -0.44 -6.24
C TRP A 182 11.28 -1.03 -4.83
N GLY A 183 10.14 -0.83 -4.15
CA GLY A 183 9.89 -1.36 -2.82
C GLY A 183 8.40 -1.61 -2.54
N PRO A 184 8.09 -2.51 -1.58
CA PRO A 184 6.71 -2.96 -1.33
C PRO A 184 5.79 -1.88 -0.75
N ALA A 185 6.36 -0.92 -0.04
CA ALA A 185 5.63 0.11 0.70
C ALA A 185 5.50 1.43 -0.07
N GLN A 186 5.92 1.47 -1.34
CA GLN A 186 5.87 2.69 -2.14
C GLN A 186 4.47 2.99 -2.63
N GLU A 187 4.12 4.28 -2.60
CA GLU A 187 2.86 4.80 -3.09
C GLU A 187 3.11 6.02 -4.00
N GLY A 188 2.23 6.20 -4.99
CA GLY A 188 2.37 7.23 -6.01
C GLY A 188 3.28 6.86 -7.18
N TYR A 189 4.31 6.05 -6.93
CA TYR A 189 5.21 5.60 -7.98
C TYR A 189 4.52 4.66 -8.97
N GLY A 190 4.87 4.75 -10.26
CA GLY A 190 4.21 4.01 -11.34
C GLY A 190 2.81 4.53 -11.71
N GLN A 191 2.35 5.63 -11.11
CA GLN A 191 1.06 6.26 -11.42
C GLN A 191 1.24 7.53 -12.26
N VAL A 192 0.22 7.85 -13.05
CA VAL A 192 0.10 9.17 -13.70
C VAL A 192 -0.57 10.11 -12.70
N LEU A 193 0.03 11.27 -12.43
CA LEU A 193 -0.53 12.32 -11.56
C LEU A 193 -0.96 11.82 -10.16
N PRO A 194 -0.08 11.14 -9.39
CA PRO A 194 -0.46 10.63 -8.07
C PRO A 194 -0.78 11.75 -7.09
N GLN A 195 -1.72 11.49 -6.17
CA GLN A 195 -2.09 12.42 -5.08
C GLN A 195 -1.20 12.28 -3.83
N LEU A 196 -0.34 11.26 -3.81
CA LEU A 196 0.59 10.91 -2.73
C LEU A 196 1.91 10.47 -3.36
N ILE A 197 3.02 10.90 -2.79
CA ILE A 197 4.33 10.25 -2.95
C ILE A 197 4.69 9.65 -1.61
N PHE A 198 5.02 8.36 -1.59
CA PHE A 198 5.56 7.72 -0.40
C PHE A 198 6.68 6.76 -0.77
N ASP A 199 7.86 6.98 -0.21
CA ASP A 199 9.06 6.17 -0.48
C ASP A 199 9.06 4.84 0.28
N GLY A 200 8.17 4.69 1.26
CA GLY A 200 8.16 3.62 2.24
C GLY A 200 8.89 3.98 3.54
N GLY A 201 8.60 3.22 4.61
CA GLY A 201 9.19 3.45 5.93
C GLY A 201 8.39 4.45 6.77
N GLY A 202 9.03 5.55 7.17
CA GLY A 202 8.46 6.54 8.10
C GLY A 202 7.75 7.71 7.42
N PRO A 203 6.93 8.49 8.15
CA PRO A 203 6.09 9.54 7.59
C PRO A 203 6.86 10.74 6.99
N THR A 204 8.17 10.82 7.18
CA THR A 204 9.08 11.80 6.57
C THR A 204 9.35 11.54 5.09
N GLY A 205 9.20 10.30 4.63
CA GLY A 205 9.32 9.93 3.22
C GLY A 205 8.03 10.11 2.43
N ALA A 206 7.12 10.97 2.90
CA ALA A 206 5.79 11.14 2.31
C ALA A 206 5.49 12.61 1.95
N VAL A 207 4.93 12.82 0.76
CA VAL A 207 4.28 14.07 0.35
C VAL A 207 2.84 13.78 -0.01
N ARG A 208 1.90 14.37 0.72
CA ARG A 208 0.45 14.15 0.59
C ARG A 208 -0.23 15.32 -0.11
N ASP A 209 -1.49 15.13 -0.47
CA ASP A 209 -2.36 16.17 -1.01
C ASP A 209 -1.75 16.86 -2.26
N LEU A 210 -1.15 16.06 -3.14
CA LEU A 210 -0.44 16.58 -4.31
C LEU A 210 -1.39 17.20 -5.33
N VAL A 211 -1.15 18.48 -5.62
CA VAL A 211 -1.78 19.21 -6.71
C VAL A 211 -0.73 19.48 -7.76
N TRP A 212 -0.84 18.80 -8.91
CA TRP A 212 0.06 18.96 -10.05
C TRP A 212 -0.31 20.20 -10.88
N GLN A 213 0.66 21.07 -11.12
CA GLN A 213 0.53 22.24 -12.00
C GLN A 213 0.97 21.93 -13.44
N SER A 214 1.87 20.96 -13.63
CA SER A 214 2.33 20.52 -14.95
C SER A 214 2.60 19.02 -15.00
N TRP A 215 2.44 18.41 -16.18
CA TRP A 215 2.70 17.01 -16.45
C TRP A 215 2.98 16.76 -17.93
N GLY A 216 3.80 15.77 -18.25
CA GLY A 216 4.12 15.33 -19.61
C GLY A 216 5.23 16.12 -20.33
N GLY A 217 5.72 17.23 -19.77
CA GLY A 217 6.93 17.92 -20.24
C GLY A 217 8.20 17.43 -19.53
N ASP A 218 9.36 17.98 -19.89
CA ASP A 218 10.68 17.63 -19.31
C ASP A 218 10.72 17.65 -17.77
N GLN A 219 9.85 18.46 -17.16
CA GLN A 219 9.57 18.49 -15.73
C GLN A 219 8.06 18.50 -15.47
N ALA A 220 7.65 17.86 -14.38
CA ALA A 220 6.33 17.99 -13.78
C ALA A 220 6.46 18.62 -12.40
N MET A 221 5.59 19.59 -12.10
CA MET A 221 5.60 20.33 -10.85
C MET A 221 4.31 20.10 -10.08
N ALA A 222 4.44 19.89 -8.78
CA ALA A 222 3.32 19.80 -7.85
C ALA A 222 3.59 20.59 -6.56
N THR A 223 2.52 20.86 -5.82
CA THR A 223 2.58 21.27 -4.41
C THR A 223 1.87 20.23 -3.56
N GLY A 224 2.35 19.99 -2.35
CA GLY A 224 1.70 19.09 -1.40
C GLY A 224 2.11 19.39 0.04
N THR A 225 1.84 18.46 0.95
CA THR A 225 2.15 18.58 2.37
C THR A 225 3.11 17.46 2.80
N ALA A 226 4.24 17.82 3.40
CA ALA A 226 5.24 16.86 3.87
C ALA A 226 5.74 17.22 5.28
N ILE A 227 6.36 16.26 5.97
CA ILE A 227 7.02 16.54 7.25
C ILE A 227 8.32 17.29 7.00
N ASP A 228 8.39 18.51 7.50
CA ASP A 228 9.62 19.30 7.53
C ASP A 228 10.42 18.96 8.79
N ALA A 229 11.55 18.30 8.57
CA ALA A 229 12.37 17.84 9.67
C ALA A 229 13.01 18.99 10.49
N THR A 230 13.03 20.22 9.96
CA THR A 230 13.62 21.38 10.66
C THR A 230 12.67 22.00 11.68
N MET A 231 11.36 21.69 11.61
CA MET A 231 10.39 22.22 12.57
C MET A 231 10.42 21.47 13.90
N PRO A 232 10.21 22.17 15.04
CA PRO A 232 10.04 21.54 16.34
C PRO A 232 8.73 20.73 16.38
N GLY A 233 8.67 19.67 17.19
CA GLY A 233 7.48 18.81 17.37
C GLY A 233 7.72 17.37 16.92
N VAL A 234 6.65 16.57 16.84
CA VAL A 234 6.69 15.17 16.36
C VAL A 234 5.53 14.89 15.41
N GLY A 235 5.75 13.99 14.44
CA GLY A 235 4.69 13.55 13.52
C GLY A 235 3.99 14.70 12.78
N SER A 236 2.67 14.82 12.99
CA SER A 236 1.80 15.78 12.32
C SER A 236 2.10 17.25 12.62
N ASP A 237 2.74 17.54 13.77
CA ASP A 237 3.09 18.91 14.18
C ASP A 237 4.11 19.56 13.22
N ARG A 238 4.76 18.73 12.40
CA ARG A 238 5.80 19.13 11.45
C ARG A 238 5.33 19.14 10.01
N LEU A 239 4.02 19.07 9.75
CA LEU A 239 3.49 19.16 8.38
C LEU A 239 3.65 20.59 7.84
N ALA A 240 4.25 20.72 6.66
CA ALA A 240 4.36 21.99 5.96
C ALA A 240 4.16 21.84 4.44
N PRO A 241 3.78 22.94 3.76
CA PRO A 241 3.74 22.98 2.31
C PRO A 241 5.12 22.69 1.70
N ALA A 242 5.15 21.75 0.77
CA ALA A 242 6.32 21.36 0.01
C ALA A 242 6.05 21.53 -1.49
N ASN A 243 7.08 21.93 -2.22
CA ASN A 243 7.10 21.88 -3.67
C ASN A 243 7.70 20.55 -4.11
N VAL A 244 7.12 19.94 -5.13
CA VAL A 244 7.58 18.69 -5.74
C VAL A 244 7.95 18.94 -7.19
N VAL A 245 9.08 18.39 -7.62
CA VAL A 245 9.51 18.40 -9.01
C VAL A 245 9.87 16.98 -9.41
N ALA A 246 9.14 16.42 -10.37
CA ALA A 246 9.53 15.22 -11.10
C ALA A 246 10.25 15.64 -12.38
N TYR A 247 11.37 15.00 -12.68
CA TYR A 247 12.30 15.42 -13.72
C TYR A 247 13.03 14.22 -14.33
N ASP A 248 13.87 14.50 -15.33
CA ASP A 248 14.57 13.46 -16.10
C ASP A 248 13.58 12.50 -16.76
N LEU A 249 12.69 13.07 -17.57
CA LEU A 249 11.67 12.35 -18.34
C LEU A 249 12.34 11.45 -19.38
N GLY A 250 12.00 10.17 -19.40
CA GLY A 250 12.52 9.26 -20.41
C GLY A 250 11.99 7.84 -20.29
N ASP A 251 12.53 6.96 -21.12
CA ASP A 251 12.32 5.53 -20.98
C ASP A 251 13.25 4.97 -19.90
N CYS A 252 12.73 4.02 -19.12
CA CYS A 252 13.53 3.21 -18.24
C CYS A 252 12.96 1.81 -18.17
N ASP A 253 13.74 0.87 -18.70
CA ASP A 253 13.38 -0.54 -18.92
C ASP A 253 12.03 -0.71 -19.65
N GLY A 254 11.76 0.11 -20.66
CA GLY A 254 10.53 0.07 -21.45
C GLY A 254 9.33 0.77 -20.81
N THR A 255 9.52 1.43 -19.66
CA THR A 255 8.50 2.27 -19.01
C THR A 255 8.81 3.74 -19.23
N PHE A 256 7.87 4.46 -19.84
CA PHE A 256 7.98 5.91 -20.00
C PHE A 256 7.62 6.63 -18.70
N MET A 257 8.58 7.33 -18.09
CA MET A 257 8.42 7.91 -16.75
C MET A 257 9.33 9.09 -16.45
N TYR A 258 8.99 9.85 -15.41
CA TYR A 258 9.94 10.71 -14.72
C TYR A 258 10.88 9.84 -13.89
N LYS A 259 12.16 9.75 -14.30
CA LYS A 259 13.14 8.87 -13.66
C LYS A 259 13.59 9.36 -12.28
N SER A 260 13.31 10.61 -11.94
CA SER A 260 13.69 11.23 -10.68
C SER A 260 12.59 12.14 -10.13
N VAL A 261 12.51 12.24 -8.80
CA VAL A 261 11.60 13.15 -8.10
C VAL A 261 12.26 13.74 -6.86
N VAL A 262 11.94 14.99 -6.54
CA VAL A 262 12.41 15.65 -5.32
C VAL A 262 11.30 16.52 -4.74
N TRP A 263 11.26 16.66 -3.43
CA TRP A 263 10.46 17.68 -2.76
C TRP A 263 11.30 18.53 -1.80
N PHE A 264 10.87 19.76 -1.59
CA PHE A 264 11.58 20.76 -0.80
C PHE A 264 10.63 21.80 -0.22
N PHE A 265 11.10 22.58 0.75
CA PHE A 265 10.30 23.54 1.51
C PHE A 265 10.76 24.97 1.21
N PRO A 266 10.07 25.71 0.31
CA PRO A 266 10.47 27.07 -0.07
C PRO A 266 10.55 28.05 1.11
N LYS A 267 9.73 27.83 2.15
CA LYS A 267 9.76 28.64 3.39
C LYS A 267 11.12 28.61 4.11
N ASN A 268 11.94 27.58 3.86
CA ASN A 268 13.27 27.42 4.43
C ASN A 268 14.36 28.00 3.50
N GLY A 269 13.98 28.67 2.40
CA GLY A 269 14.90 29.15 1.37
C GLY A 269 15.36 28.08 0.38
N GLU A 270 14.78 26.88 0.42
CA GLU A 270 15.11 25.81 -0.52
C GLU A 270 14.54 26.09 -1.92
N THR A 271 15.31 25.67 -2.93
CA THR A 271 14.95 25.70 -4.36
C THR A 271 15.10 24.31 -4.97
N PHE A 272 14.57 24.12 -6.18
CA PHE A 272 14.78 22.89 -6.95
C PHE A 272 16.27 22.57 -7.09
N GLU A 273 17.10 23.54 -7.48
CA GLU A 273 18.54 23.32 -7.67
C GLU A 273 19.26 22.91 -6.38
N SER A 274 18.90 23.50 -5.24
CA SER A 274 19.49 23.12 -3.95
C SER A 274 19.02 21.75 -3.45
N ALA A 275 17.81 21.33 -3.83
CA ALA A 275 17.20 20.08 -3.36
C ALA A 275 17.55 18.89 -4.27
N ARG A 276 17.75 19.14 -5.56
CA ARG A 276 17.99 18.12 -6.61
C ARG A 276 19.02 17.05 -6.26
N PRO A 277 20.17 17.35 -5.60
CA PRO A 277 21.14 16.33 -5.20
C PRO A 277 20.62 15.29 -4.19
N ARG A 278 19.52 15.59 -3.48
CA ARG A 278 18.83 14.69 -2.55
C ARG A 278 17.58 14.06 -3.16
N GLY A 279 17.41 14.19 -4.47
CA GLY A 279 16.30 13.58 -5.18
C GLY A 279 16.30 12.07 -5.06
N ILE A 280 15.11 11.48 -5.20
CA ILE A 280 14.93 10.04 -5.29
C ILE A 280 15.02 9.69 -6.77
N HIS A 281 15.72 8.60 -7.07
CA HIS A 281 15.99 8.13 -8.43
C HIS A 281 15.41 6.72 -8.64
N PRO A 282 14.08 6.58 -8.78
CA PRO A 282 13.43 5.26 -8.90
C PRO A 282 14.00 4.37 -10.02
N CYS A 283 14.48 4.97 -11.11
CA CYS A 283 15.06 4.24 -12.23
C CYS A 283 16.46 3.64 -11.94
N ASP A 284 17.15 4.11 -10.91
CA ASP A 284 18.44 3.55 -10.50
C ASP A 284 18.27 2.36 -9.53
N GLU A 285 17.09 2.27 -8.90
CA GLU A 285 16.74 1.26 -7.90
C GLU A 285 16.16 0.00 -8.54
N ARG A 286 16.50 -1.20 -8.07
CA ARG A 286 16.02 -2.45 -8.69
C ARG A 286 14.48 -2.52 -8.75
N PRO A 287 13.87 -2.94 -9.87
CA PRO A 287 12.42 -3.03 -9.98
C PRO A 287 11.85 -4.03 -8.97
N TYR A 288 10.78 -3.64 -8.29
CA TYR A 288 10.07 -4.51 -7.36
C TYR A 288 9.28 -5.59 -8.12
N GLY A 289 9.33 -6.85 -7.65
CA GLY A 289 8.60 -7.97 -8.26
C GLY A 289 9.37 -8.78 -9.32
N VAL A 290 10.64 -8.47 -9.56
CA VAL A 290 11.54 -9.31 -10.38
C VAL A 290 12.28 -10.28 -9.46
N SER A 291 12.07 -11.58 -9.62
CA SER A 291 12.85 -12.59 -8.89
C SER A 291 14.33 -12.46 -9.22
N PRO A 292 15.24 -12.57 -8.23
CA PRO A 292 16.65 -12.40 -8.49
C PRO A 292 17.13 -13.53 -9.41
N THR A 293 17.53 -13.20 -10.63
CA THR A 293 18.62 -13.94 -11.25
C THR A 293 19.87 -13.57 -10.46
N SER A 294 20.18 -14.39 -9.45
CA SER A 294 21.51 -14.48 -8.80
C SER A 294 22.33 -13.21 -8.86
N ASP A 295 21.93 -12.19 -8.10
CA ASP A 295 22.55 -10.87 -8.19
C ASP A 295 23.37 -10.61 -6.91
N THR A 296 24.67 -10.88 -7.04
CA THR A 296 25.78 -10.59 -6.13
C THR A 296 25.79 -9.12 -5.68
N SER A 297 25.10 -8.79 -4.59
CA SER A 297 25.41 -7.60 -3.80
C SER A 297 25.83 -8.05 -2.40
N SER A 298 27.06 -7.71 -2.00
CA SER A 298 27.80 -8.24 -0.86
C SER A 298 27.26 -7.80 0.51
N ALA A 299 26.06 -8.27 0.90
CA ALA A 299 25.69 -8.27 2.31
C ALA A 299 26.49 -9.40 3.01
N ALA A 300 27.25 -9.06 4.04
CA ALA A 300 27.97 -10.06 4.81
C ALA A 300 26.99 -10.71 5.81
N SER A 301 26.96 -12.04 5.85
CA SER A 301 26.22 -12.76 6.89
C SER A 301 27.04 -12.81 8.18
N CYS A 302 26.39 -12.51 9.30
CA CYS A 302 27.03 -12.28 10.58
C CYS A 302 26.71 -13.33 11.66
N GLY A 303 25.93 -14.34 11.32
CA GLY A 303 25.50 -15.41 12.23
C GLY A 303 24.00 -15.41 12.48
N MET A 304 23.56 -16.27 13.41
CA MET A 304 22.15 -16.43 13.79
C MET A 304 21.88 -15.78 15.16
N VAL A 305 20.65 -15.31 15.34
CA VAL A 305 20.09 -14.94 16.65
C VAL A 305 18.79 -15.67 16.89
N THR A 306 18.52 -16.06 18.14
CA THR A 306 17.28 -16.71 18.54
C THR A 306 16.42 -15.73 19.33
N ALA A 307 15.16 -15.54 18.91
CA ALA A 307 14.24 -14.62 19.59
C ALA A 307 13.57 -15.29 20.78
N ALA A 308 12.79 -14.52 21.53
CA ALA A 308 11.94 -15.03 22.60
C ALA A 308 10.88 -16.03 22.08
N ASP A 309 10.56 -15.99 20.78
CA ASP A 309 9.71 -16.96 20.09
C ASP A 309 10.41 -18.29 19.75
N GLY A 310 11.72 -18.40 20.03
CA GLY A 310 12.52 -19.60 19.77
C GLY A 310 12.93 -19.79 18.31
N ILE A 311 12.64 -18.84 17.42
CA ILE A 311 12.97 -18.93 15.99
C ILE A 311 14.36 -18.33 15.74
N GLU A 312 15.23 -19.11 15.09
CA GLU A 312 16.55 -18.63 14.64
C GLU A 312 16.43 -17.77 13.38
N ARG A 313 17.06 -16.60 13.37
CA ARG A 313 17.09 -15.70 12.22
C ARG A 313 18.51 -15.25 11.90
N GLN A 314 18.82 -15.17 10.61
CA GLN A 314 20.14 -14.78 10.11
C GLN A 314 20.31 -13.26 10.10
N VAL A 315 21.45 -12.79 10.62
CA VAL A 315 21.81 -11.37 10.65
C VAL A 315 22.68 -11.03 9.45
N PHE A 316 22.39 -9.87 8.85
CA PHE A 316 23.11 -9.33 7.72
C PHE A 316 23.60 -7.91 8.00
N THR A 317 24.76 -7.57 7.45
CA THR A 317 25.28 -6.21 7.43
C THR A 317 25.52 -5.71 6.01
N LYS A 318 25.38 -4.41 5.81
CA LYS A 318 25.69 -3.70 4.55
C LYS A 318 26.40 -2.39 4.87
N GLY A 319 27.40 -2.02 4.06
CA GLY A 319 28.21 -0.82 4.28
C GLY A 319 29.38 -1.06 5.25
N PRO A 320 30.01 0.00 5.80
CA PRO A 320 31.23 -0.09 6.61
C PRO A 320 30.97 -0.52 8.06
N VAL A 321 30.22 -1.62 8.25
CA VAL A 321 29.92 -2.20 9.57
C VAL A 321 30.37 -3.65 9.61
N SER A 322 31.13 -4.01 10.66
CA SER A 322 31.56 -5.39 10.87
C SER A 322 30.47 -6.21 11.55
N CYS A 323 30.52 -7.53 11.40
CA CYS A 323 29.62 -8.42 12.14
C CYS A 323 29.81 -8.32 13.66
N ALA A 324 31.03 -8.05 14.12
CA ALA A 324 31.33 -7.85 15.54
C ALA A 324 30.64 -6.59 16.11
N ASP A 325 30.43 -5.57 15.28
CA ASP A 325 29.75 -4.33 15.67
C ASP A 325 28.22 -4.42 15.49
N GLY A 326 27.76 -5.16 14.47
CA GLY A 326 26.33 -5.31 14.18
C GLY A 326 25.58 -6.27 15.11
N MET A 327 26.23 -7.37 15.53
CA MET A 327 25.58 -8.39 16.37
C MET A 327 25.12 -7.87 17.75
N PRO A 328 25.91 -7.07 18.49
CA PRO A 328 25.47 -6.47 19.76
C PRO A 328 24.24 -5.56 19.60
N LEU A 329 24.14 -4.85 18.47
CA LEU A 329 23.01 -3.97 18.15
C LEU A 329 21.70 -4.76 18.03
N VAL A 330 21.77 -5.91 17.34
CA VAL A 330 20.66 -6.86 17.24
C VAL A 330 20.35 -7.43 18.62
N GLN A 331 21.32 -7.97 19.35
CA GLN A 331 21.09 -8.57 20.67
C GLN A 331 20.49 -7.60 21.70
N ALA A 332 20.85 -6.32 21.66
CA ALA A 332 20.31 -5.29 22.55
C ALA A 332 18.86 -4.88 22.22
N THR A 333 18.42 -5.12 20.99
CA THR A 333 17.06 -4.76 20.51
C THR A 333 16.14 -5.97 20.46
N TYR A 334 16.67 -7.14 20.17
CA TYR A 334 15.90 -8.35 19.88
C TYR A 334 14.92 -8.78 20.99
N PRO A 335 15.27 -8.72 22.29
CA PRO A 335 14.36 -9.14 23.37
C PRO A 335 13.14 -8.23 23.55
N ALA A 336 13.21 -6.97 23.12
CA ALA A 336 12.12 -6.02 23.28
C ALA A 336 11.28 -5.83 22.00
N LEU A 337 11.53 -6.64 20.96
CA LEU A 337 10.77 -6.65 19.70
C LEU A 337 9.29 -6.99 19.86
N TYR A 338 8.94 -7.72 20.93
CA TYR A 338 7.59 -8.26 21.13
C TYR A 338 6.80 -7.53 22.23
N ASP A 339 7.45 -6.72 23.06
CA ASP A 339 6.82 -6.09 24.23
C ASP A 339 6.52 -4.59 24.03
N LYS A 340 7.14 -3.92 23.04
CA LYS A 340 6.93 -2.48 22.76
C LYS A 340 7.14 -2.14 21.27
N PRO A 341 6.48 -1.10 20.72
CA PRO A 341 6.79 -0.61 19.38
C PRO A 341 8.21 -0.02 19.38
N MET A 342 9.13 -0.62 18.61
CA MET A 342 10.52 -0.14 18.46
C MET A 342 10.70 0.89 17.34
N ASP A 343 9.63 1.46 16.79
CA ASP A 343 9.73 2.42 15.69
C ASP A 343 10.55 3.65 16.10
N GLY A 344 11.71 3.84 15.45
CA GLY A 344 12.57 5.01 15.64
C GLY A 344 13.44 4.98 16.90
N LYS A 345 13.77 3.80 17.44
CA LYS A 345 14.64 3.69 18.62
C LYS A 345 16.08 4.00 18.26
N GLN A 346 16.60 5.11 18.77
CA GLN A 346 18.01 5.44 18.64
C GLN A 346 18.89 4.63 19.60
N ILE A 347 19.95 4.02 19.06
CA ILE A 347 21.00 3.32 19.80
C ILE A 347 22.34 3.88 19.36
N GLY A 348 22.83 4.87 20.10
CA GLY A 348 23.97 5.68 19.65
C GLY A 348 23.64 6.39 18.33
N GLN A 349 24.41 6.14 17.27
CA GLN A 349 24.20 6.70 15.94
C GLN A 349 23.28 5.86 15.03
N TRP A 350 22.70 4.79 15.57
CA TRP A 350 21.86 3.88 14.81
C TRP A 350 20.39 4.20 15.07
N ASP A 351 19.64 4.39 13.99
CA ASP A 351 18.19 4.42 14.01
C ASP A 351 17.65 3.03 13.73
N CYS A 352 17.08 2.41 14.76
CA CYS A 352 16.63 1.02 14.75
C CYS A 352 15.11 0.95 14.81
N GLY A 353 14.54 0.04 14.03
CA GLY A 353 13.10 -0.22 14.02
C GLY A 353 12.74 -1.66 13.69
N VAL A 354 11.56 -2.05 14.14
CA VAL A 354 10.86 -3.20 13.54
C VAL A 354 10.34 -2.74 12.21
N VAL A 355 10.38 -3.61 11.22
CA VAL A 355 9.66 -3.35 9.97
C VAL A 355 8.44 -4.28 9.97
N PRO A 356 7.30 -3.83 10.55
CA PRO A 356 6.10 -4.66 10.67
C PRO A 356 5.50 -5.04 9.30
N ALA A 357 5.90 -4.37 8.23
CA ALA A 357 5.54 -4.69 6.85
C ALA A 357 6.78 -4.70 5.93
N GLY A 358 7.20 -5.90 5.50
CA GLY A 358 8.33 -6.13 4.60
C GLY A 358 9.01 -7.49 4.83
N ALA A 359 9.90 -7.90 3.91
CA ALA A 359 10.70 -9.11 4.06
C ALA A 359 11.67 -9.02 5.25
N ARG A 360 12.07 -7.80 5.62
CA ARG A 360 12.91 -7.53 6.79
C ARG A 360 12.03 -7.42 8.03
N ILE A 361 12.39 -8.12 9.10
CA ILE A 361 11.71 -8.01 10.40
C ILE A 361 12.34 -6.91 11.27
N PHE A 362 13.59 -6.56 10.98
CA PHE A 362 14.40 -5.63 11.75
C PHE A 362 15.35 -4.87 10.83
N LEU A 363 15.51 -3.57 11.06
CA LEU A 363 16.46 -2.73 10.37
C LEU A 363 17.03 -1.69 11.33
N CYS A 364 18.36 -1.58 11.36
CA CYS A 364 19.07 -0.44 11.92
C CYS A 364 19.88 0.25 10.83
N ASN A 365 19.76 1.57 10.75
CA ASN A 365 20.50 2.41 9.82
C ASN A 365 21.40 3.37 10.58
N ASN A 366 22.66 3.48 10.14
CA ASN A 366 23.51 4.61 10.47
C ASN A 366 23.64 5.46 9.21
N HIS A 367 22.88 6.56 9.16
CA HIS A 367 22.79 7.44 8.00
C HIS A 367 24.11 8.16 7.71
N ASP A 368 24.86 8.53 8.75
CA ASP A 368 26.14 9.23 8.61
C ASP A 368 27.23 8.32 8.03
N ALA A 369 27.20 7.03 8.38
CA ALA A 369 28.17 6.04 7.92
C ALA A 369 27.72 5.25 6.68
N GLY A 370 26.48 5.42 6.21
CA GLY A 370 25.91 4.60 5.13
C GLY A 370 25.88 3.11 5.46
N ALA A 371 25.68 2.76 6.73
CA ALA A 371 25.77 1.40 7.24
C ALA A 371 24.40 0.86 7.68
N GLN A 372 24.17 -0.45 7.47
CA GLN A 372 22.92 -1.12 7.81
C GLN A 372 23.16 -2.46 8.50
N VAL A 373 22.31 -2.77 9.48
CA VAL A 373 22.17 -4.10 10.10
C VAL A 373 20.72 -4.53 9.97
N PHE A 374 20.45 -5.72 9.47
CA PHE A 374 19.08 -6.17 9.24
C PHE A 374 18.92 -7.70 9.37
N MET A 375 17.67 -8.11 9.58
CA MET A 375 17.24 -9.50 9.55
C MET A 375 16.02 -9.64 8.66
N TYR A 376 15.93 -10.77 7.97
CA TYR A 376 14.71 -11.18 7.28
C TYR A 376 13.78 -11.95 8.21
N ARG A 377 12.50 -12.02 7.86
CA ARG A 377 11.47 -12.76 8.61
C ARG A 377 11.79 -14.24 8.75
#